data_AF-A0A7C4SC62-F1
#
_entry.id   AF-A0A7C4SC62-F1
#
_cell.length_a   1.000
_cell.length_b   1.000
_cell.length_c   1.000
_cell.angle_alpha   90.00
_cell.angle_beta   90.00
_cell.angle_gamma   90.00
#
_symmetry.space_group_name_H-M   'P 1'
#
loop_
_entity.id
_entity.type
_entity.pdbx_description
1 polymer ?
#
loop_
_entity_poly.entity_id
_entity_poly.type
_entity_poly.pdbx_seq_one_letter_code
_entity_poly.pdbx_strand_id
1 'polypeptide(L)'
;QRLSWEAFWGTLPFGIMLFSMITINEIPDYLADRKGGKLNLVARFGPKVGVVLFIASLSAAYGAIGTGMLLGKIPSSGGIAFLTLPIAWKTVSALRIHYNDPRKMASANLGMICIHNFTAILLILAYTVEGFRWDALLESILPLGVLVFLYLPIAQLTLKAIAPPRGDAFSKPVAQG
;
A
#
# COMPACT_ATOMS: atom_id res chain seq x y z
N GLN A 1 11.40 29.45 5.28
CA GLN A 1 10.70 28.16 5.43
C GLN A 1 9.66 28.04 4.32
N ARG A 2 9.92 27.27 3.26
CA ARG A 2 8.98 27.01 2.14
C ARG A 2 8.35 25.61 2.18
N LEU A 3 8.69 24.82 3.20
CA LEU A 3 8.38 23.39 3.29
C LEU A 3 6.88 23.03 3.39
N SER A 4 6.00 23.92 3.87
CA SER A 4 4.64 23.49 4.24
C SER A 4 3.82 23.00 3.06
N TRP A 5 3.94 23.65 1.90
CA TRP A 5 3.09 23.33 0.76
C TRP A 5 3.61 22.11 -0.02
N GLU A 6 4.92 22.02 -0.22
CA GLU A 6 5.53 20.87 -0.89
C GLU A 6 5.38 19.60 -0.04
N ALA A 7 5.61 19.68 1.28
CA ALA A 7 5.41 18.55 2.18
C ALA A 7 3.93 18.14 2.27
N PHE A 8 2.99 19.09 2.25
CA PHE A 8 1.56 18.79 2.19
C PHE A 8 1.21 18.00 0.92
N TRP A 9 1.61 18.48 -0.25
CA TRP A 9 1.33 17.79 -1.52
C TRP A 9 2.04 16.44 -1.64
N GLY A 10 3.26 16.32 -1.10
CA GLY A 10 4.00 15.06 -1.07
C GLY A 10 3.38 14.02 -0.14
N THR A 11 2.71 14.43 0.94
CA THR A 11 2.11 13.51 1.93
C THR A 11 0.62 13.25 1.72
N LEU A 12 -0.10 14.16 1.06
CA LEU A 12 -1.54 14.10 0.84
C LEU A 12 -2.01 12.79 0.17
N PRO A 13 -1.39 12.30 -0.93
CA PRO A 13 -1.78 11.03 -1.55
C PRO A 13 -1.71 9.85 -0.57
N PHE A 14 -0.68 9.82 0.29
CA PHE A 14 -0.49 8.74 1.26
C PHE A 14 -1.53 8.75 2.37
N GLY A 15 -1.91 9.95 2.86
CA GLY A 15 -3.01 10.08 3.82
C GLY A 15 -4.34 9.57 3.26
N ILE A 16 -4.65 9.91 2.00
CA ILE A 16 -5.87 9.44 1.33
C ILE A 16 -5.81 7.92 1.08
N MET A 17 -4.66 7.38 0.68
CA MET A 17 -4.47 5.93 0.53
C MET A 17 -4.61 5.20 1.87
N LEU A 18 -4.11 5.77 2.97
CA LEU A 18 -4.27 5.16 4.29
C LEU A 18 -5.74 5.11 4.70
N PHE A 19 -6.51 6.18 4.44
CA PHE A 19 -7.96 6.17 4.61
C PHE A 19 -8.64 5.08 3.76
N SER A 20 -8.19 4.89 2.51
CA SER A 20 -8.67 3.81 1.63
C SER A 20 -8.37 2.43 2.24
N MET A 21 -7.16 2.24 2.77
CA MET A 21 -6.72 0.99 3.42
C MET A 21 -7.53 0.66 4.67
N ILE A 22 -7.84 1.65 5.50
CA ILE A 22 -8.71 1.46 6.67
C ILE A 22 -10.12 1.09 6.18
N THR A 23 -10.66 1.85 5.23
CA THR A 23 -12.03 1.63 4.72
C THR A 23 -12.21 0.22 4.16
N ILE A 24 -11.27 -0.29 3.35
CA ILE A 24 -11.40 -1.64 2.76
C ILE A 24 -11.29 -2.74 3.82
N ASN A 25 -10.49 -2.54 4.86
CA ASN A 25 -10.37 -3.48 5.98
C ASN A 25 -11.65 -3.56 6.81
N GLU A 26 -12.43 -2.48 6.92
CA GLU A 26 -13.69 -2.46 7.67
C GLU A 26 -14.85 -3.18 6.96
N ILE A 27 -14.76 -3.39 5.64
CA ILE A 27 -15.80 -4.07 4.84
C ILE A 27 -16.07 -5.52 5.30
N PRO A 28 -15.07 -6.41 5.36
CA PRO A 28 -15.29 -7.77 5.87
C PRO A 28 -15.70 -7.80 7.35
N ASP A 29 -15.29 -6.79 8.12
CA ASP A 29 -15.53 -6.69 9.56
C ASP A 29 -16.89 -6.06 9.93
N TYR A 30 -17.68 -5.63 8.93
CA TYR A 30 -18.95 -4.90 9.13
C TYR A 30 -19.86 -5.45 10.22
N LEU A 31 -20.13 -6.77 10.24
CA LEU A 31 -21.01 -7.38 11.24
C LEU A 31 -20.39 -7.37 12.65
N ALA A 32 -19.10 -7.64 12.74
CA ALA A 32 -18.38 -7.66 14.01
C ALA A 32 -18.27 -6.24 14.59
N ASP A 33 -17.93 -5.27 13.74
CA ASP A 33 -17.82 -3.85 14.09
C ASP A 33 -19.15 -3.28 14.58
N ARG A 34 -20.24 -3.59 13.88
CA ARG A 34 -21.58 -3.16 14.27
C ARG A 34 -22.04 -3.80 15.58
N LYS A 35 -21.78 -5.10 15.79
CA LYS A 35 -22.07 -5.78 17.05
C LYS A 35 -21.26 -5.23 18.21
N GLY A 36 -20.01 -4.82 17.95
CA GLY A 36 -19.12 -4.18 18.90
C GLY A 36 -19.40 -2.70 19.16
N GLY A 37 -20.43 -2.12 18.52
CA GLY A 37 -20.79 -0.71 18.69
C GLY A 37 -19.80 0.29 18.09
N LYS A 38 -18.95 -0.13 17.13
CA LYS A 38 -18.03 0.79 16.45
C LYS A 38 -18.81 1.79 15.59
N LEU A 39 -18.30 3.01 15.54
CA LEU A 39 -18.91 4.13 14.81
C LEU A 39 -18.18 4.48 13.51
N ASN A 40 -17.45 3.52 12.93
CA ASN A 40 -16.79 3.74 11.64
C ASN A 40 -17.82 3.87 10.51
N LEU A 41 -17.38 4.42 9.37
CA LEU A 41 -18.27 4.76 8.26
C LEU A 41 -18.94 3.51 7.68
N VAL A 42 -18.21 2.39 7.61
CA VAL A 42 -18.74 1.13 7.08
C VAL A 42 -19.78 0.52 8.02
N ALA A 43 -19.56 0.50 9.33
CA ALA A 43 -20.53 0.02 10.32
C ALA A 43 -21.80 0.87 10.34
N ARG A 44 -21.66 2.19 10.13
CA ARG A 44 -22.79 3.13 10.14
C ARG A 44 -23.63 3.08 8.85
N PHE A 45 -22.99 3.01 7.69
CA PHE A 45 -23.65 3.17 6.39
C PHE A 45 -23.69 1.88 5.55
N GLY A 46 -23.01 0.82 5.98
CA GLY A 46 -23.01 -0.50 5.39
C GLY A 46 -21.87 -0.76 4.40
N PRO A 47 -21.66 -2.04 4.01
CA PRO A 47 -20.57 -2.48 3.15
C PRO A 47 -20.55 -1.81 1.76
N LYS A 48 -21.74 -1.55 1.19
CA LYS A 48 -21.86 -0.87 -0.12
C LYS A 48 -21.29 0.54 -0.10
N VAL A 49 -21.50 1.28 0.99
CA VAL A 49 -20.91 2.61 1.16
C VAL A 49 -19.40 2.50 1.38
N GLY A 50 -18.93 1.48 2.10
CA GLY A 50 -17.49 1.16 2.19
C GLY A 50 -16.83 0.96 0.81
N VAL A 51 -17.48 0.23 -0.10
CA VAL A 51 -16.99 0.05 -1.48
C VAL A 51 -16.88 1.39 -2.21
N VAL A 52 -17.90 2.26 -2.10
CA VAL A 52 -17.88 3.58 -2.73
C VAL A 52 -16.79 4.46 -2.13
N LEU A 53 -16.68 4.51 -0.79
CA LEU A 53 -15.66 5.28 -0.08
C LEU A 53 -14.25 4.84 -0.48
N PHE A 54 -13.99 3.53 -0.56
CA PHE A 54 -12.72 2.99 -1.03
C PHE A 54 -12.38 3.45 -2.45
N ILE A 55 -13.32 3.28 -3.39
CA ILE A 55 -13.07 3.63 -4.81
C ILE A 55 -12.86 5.15 -4.95
N ALA A 56 -13.69 5.95 -4.27
CA ALA A 56 -13.61 7.40 -4.33
C ALA A 56 -12.29 7.92 -3.73
N SER A 57 -11.89 7.42 -2.56
CA SER A 57 -10.64 7.81 -1.92
C SER A 57 -9.41 7.33 -2.70
N LEU A 58 -9.37 6.09 -3.18
CA LEU A 58 -8.27 5.61 -4.01
C LEU A 58 -8.14 6.44 -5.31
N SER A 59 -9.26 6.77 -5.95
CA SER A 59 -9.28 7.64 -7.12
C SER A 59 -8.79 9.06 -6.80
N ALA A 60 -9.20 9.60 -5.65
CA ALA A 60 -8.75 10.90 -5.17
C ALA A 60 -7.25 10.92 -4.85
N ALA A 61 -6.68 9.81 -4.35
CA ALA A 61 -5.24 9.70 -4.12
C ALA A 61 -4.44 9.79 -5.44
N TYR A 62 -4.85 9.06 -6.47
CA TYR A 62 -4.24 9.18 -7.81
C TYR A 62 -4.46 10.56 -8.42
N GLY A 63 -5.66 11.15 -8.22
CA GLY A 63 -5.96 12.51 -8.62
C GLY A 63 -5.06 13.55 -7.92
N ALA A 64 -4.76 13.35 -6.63
CA ALA A 64 -3.84 14.20 -5.88
C ALA A 64 -2.40 14.10 -6.40
N ILE A 65 -1.94 12.90 -6.79
CA ILE A 65 -0.63 12.72 -7.45
C ILE A 65 -0.60 13.50 -8.76
N GLY A 66 -1.60 13.28 -9.64
CA GLY A 66 -1.66 13.96 -10.93
C GLY A 66 -1.77 15.48 -10.80
N THR A 67 -2.60 15.97 -9.88
CA THR A 67 -2.74 17.41 -9.60
C THR A 67 -1.44 17.99 -9.04
N GLY A 68 -0.78 17.29 -8.11
CA GLY A 68 0.51 17.69 -7.57
C GLY A 68 1.59 17.80 -8.66
N MET A 69 1.59 16.90 -9.64
CA MET A 69 2.49 16.97 -10.80
C MET A 69 2.17 18.18 -11.70
N LEU A 70 0.90 18.41 -12.03
CA LEU A 70 0.47 19.55 -12.85
C LEU A 70 0.80 20.91 -12.22
N LEU A 71 0.73 20.99 -10.88
CA LEU A 71 1.06 22.19 -10.11
C LEU A 71 2.56 22.33 -9.81
N GLY A 72 3.41 21.41 -10.28
CA GLY A 72 4.85 21.41 -10.01
C GLY A 72 5.21 21.19 -8.54
N LYS A 73 4.33 20.54 -7.76
CA LYS A 73 4.53 20.20 -6.34
C LYS A 73 5.04 18.77 -6.13
N ILE A 74 4.77 17.90 -7.09
CA ILE A 74 5.35 16.57 -7.22
C ILE A 74 6.21 16.60 -8.49
N PRO A 75 7.44 16.03 -8.48
CA PRO A 75 8.29 15.99 -9.65
C PRO A 75 7.58 15.27 -10.81
N SER A 76 7.88 15.66 -12.06
CA SER A 76 7.30 15.04 -13.25
C SER A 76 7.65 13.55 -13.34
N SER A 77 8.84 13.16 -12.86
CA SER A 77 9.26 11.78 -12.67
C SER A 77 8.35 10.98 -11.73
N GLY A 78 7.58 11.65 -10.85
CA GLY A 78 6.57 11.05 -9.98
C GLY A 78 5.44 10.34 -10.73
N GLY A 79 5.30 10.56 -12.05
CA GLY A 79 4.38 9.82 -12.90
C GLY A 79 4.59 8.30 -12.90
N ILE A 80 5.79 7.82 -12.52
CA ILE A 80 6.05 6.39 -12.35
C ILE A 80 5.13 5.74 -11.31
N ALA A 81 4.60 6.50 -10.34
CA ALA A 81 3.64 6.01 -9.36
C ALA A 81 2.36 5.42 -10.00
N PHE A 82 1.97 5.88 -11.19
CA PHE A 82 0.82 5.36 -11.92
C PHE A 82 1.01 3.94 -12.46
N LEU A 83 2.24 3.39 -12.42
CA LEU A 83 2.48 1.97 -12.70
C LEU A 83 1.73 1.03 -11.75
N THR A 84 1.22 1.54 -10.62
CA THR A 84 0.38 0.79 -9.69
C THR A 84 -1.10 0.68 -10.12
N LEU A 85 -1.54 1.43 -11.14
CA LEU A 85 -2.93 1.42 -11.63
C LEU A 85 -3.46 0.03 -12.03
N PRO A 86 -2.67 -0.87 -12.67
CA PRO A 86 -3.14 -2.23 -12.96
C PRO A 86 -3.49 -3.02 -11.70
N ILE A 87 -2.75 -2.80 -10.60
CA ILE A 87 -3.04 -3.42 -9.30
C ILE A 87 -4.31 -2.79 -8.73
N ALA A 88 -4.44 -1.47 -8.77
CA ALA A 88 -5.65 -0.75 -8.35
C ALA A 88 -6.91 -1.25 -9.07
N TRP A 89 -6.85 -1.44 -10.39
CA TRP A 89 -7.95 -2.00 -11.16
C TRP A 89 -8.33 -3.40 -10.68
N LYS A 90 -7.35 -4.30 -10.51
CA LYS A 90 -7.58 -5.66 -10.01
C LYS A 90 -8.19 -5.65 -8.60
N THR A 91 -7.69 -4.78 -7.72
CA THR A 91 -8.21 -4.61 -6.36
C THR A 91 -9.65 -4.12 -6.35
N VAL A 92 -9.98 -3.10 -7.14
CA VAL A 92 -11.35 -2.59 -7.26
C VAL A 92 -12.29 -3.64 -7.84
N SER A 93 -11.83 -4.39 -8.83
CA SER A 93 -12.61 -5.50 -9.42
C SER A 93 -12.89 -6.59 -8.38
N ALA A 94 -11.85 -7.08 -7.69
CA ALA A 94 -11.98 -8.07 -6.64
C ALA A 94 -12.92 -7.60 -5.52
N LEU A 95 -12.78 -6.35 -5.07
CA LEU A 95 -13.65 -5.74 -4.08
C LEU A 95 -15.11 -5.75 -4.53
N ARG A 96 -15.41 -5.25 -5.73
CA ARG A 96 -16.79 -5.17 -6.24
C ARG A 96 -17.46 -6.55 -6.35
N ILE A 97 -16.70 -7.58 -6.69
CA ILE A 97 -17.20 -8.95 -6.84
C ILE A 97 -17.37 -9.62 -5.47
N HIS A 98 -16.46 -9.37 -4.53
CA HIS A 98 -16.32 -10.18 -3.31
C HIS A 98 -16.68 -9.47 -1.99
N TYR A 99 -17.11 -8.20 -1.99
CA TYR A 99 -17.38 -7.44 -0.75
C TYR A 99 -18.42 -8.08 0.19
N ASN A 100 -19.28 -8.99 -0.29
CA ASN A 100 -20.25 -9.71 0.52
C ASN A 100 -19.70 -11.00 1.17
N ASP A 101 -18.49 -11.42 0.81
CA ASP A 101 -17.84 -12.63 1.30
C ASP A 101 -16.51 -12.27 1.99
N PRO A 102 -16.49 -12.16 3.34
CA PRO A 102 -15.29 -11.78 4.08
C PRO A 102 -14.06 -12.65 3.78
N ARG A 103 -14.24 -13.93 3.44
CA ARG A 103 -13.11 -14.84 3.15
C ARG A 103 -12.44 -14.52 1.82
N LYS A 104 -13.21 -14.02 0.85
CA LYS A 104 -12.71 -13.67 -0.50
C LYS A 104 -12.15 -12.26 -0.57
N MET A 105 -12.33 -11.45 0.47
CA MET A 105 -11.81 -10.08 0.58
C MET A 105 -10.29 -9.99 0.82
N ALA A 106 -9.65 -11.09 1.24
CA ALA A 106 -8.21 -11.11 1.52
C ALA A 106 -7.35 -10.64 0.33
N SER A 107 -7.73 -11.00 -0.90
CA SER A 107 -7.01 -10.58 -2.11
C SER A 107 -7.13 -9.09 -2.39
N ALA A 108 -8.30 -8.49 -2.12
CA ALA A 108 -8.52 -7.05 -2.28
C ALA A 108 -7.76 -6.25 -1.21
N ASN A 109 -7.77 -6.70 0.04
CA ASN A 109 -7.00 -6.08 1.13
C ASN A 109 -5.49 -6.13 0.86
N LEU A 110 -4.98 -7.30 0.44
CA LEU A 110 -3.58 -7.44 0.02
C LEU A 110 -3.25 -6.50 -1.14
N GLY A 111 -4.13 -6.42 -2.13
CA GLY A 111 -3.95 -5.50 -3.25
C GLY A 111 -3.83 -4.04 -2.82
N MET A 112 -4.63 -3.59 -1.85
CA MET A 112 -4.52 -2.24 -1.29
C MET A 112 -3.19 -2.00 -0.56
N ILE A 113 -2.71 -2.99 0.20
CA ILE A 113 -1.37 -2.96 0.83
C ILE A 113 -0.28 -2.82 -0.25
N CYS A 114 -0.36 -3.62 -1.31
CA CYS A 114 0.58 -3.53 -2.43
C CYS A 114 0.54 -2.16 -3.12
N ILE A 115 -0.65 -1.62 -3.40
CA ILE A 115 -0.81 -0.31 -4.04
C ILE A 115 -0.14 0.79 -3.22
N HIS A 116 -0.42 0.85 -1.91
CA HIS A 116 0.15 1.86 -1.04
C HIS A 116 1.69 1.76 -0.99
N ASN A 117 2.22 0.55 -0.75
CA ASN A 117 3.65 0.32 -0.64
C ASN A 117 4.39 0.60 -1.94
N PHE A 118 3.91 0.09 -3.08
CA PHE A 118 4.55 0.35 -4.36
C PHE A 118 4.47 1.82 -4.75
N THR A 119 3.35 2.50 -4.48
CA THR A 119 3.24 3.94 -4.72
C THR A 119 4.25 4.72 -3.89
N ALA A 120 4.41 4.38 -2.61
CA ALA A 120 5.38 5.01 -1.71
C ALA A 120 6.82 4.79 -2.18
N ILE A 121 7.19 3.55 -2.50
CA ILE A 121 8.52 3.22 -3.03
C ILE A 121 8.79 4.02 -4.31
N LEU A 122 7.87 4.00 -5.27
CA LEU A 122 8.02 4.68 -6.55
C LEU A 122 8.17 6.19 -6.38
N LEU A 123 7.38 6.82 -5.51
CA LEU A 123 7.53 8.26 -5.24
C LEU A 123 8.84 8.57 -4.51
N ILE A 124 9.27 7.75 -3.54
CA ILE A 124 10.57 7.93 -2.88
C ILE A 124 11.71 7.88 -3.91
N LEU A 125 11.65 6.93 -4.85
CA LEU A 125 12.63 6.83 -5.94
C LEU A 125 12.59 8.08 -6.83
N ALA A 126 11.42 8.55 -7.25
CA ALA A 126 11.26 9.75 -8.06
C ALA A 126 11.85 11.00 -7.36
N TYR A 127 11.52 11.21 -6.08
CA TYR A 127 12.06 12.32 -5.30
C TYR A 127 13.57 12.20 -5.06
N THR A 128 14.10 10.98 -4.90
CA THR A 128 15.54 10.76 -4.76
C THR A 128 16.28 11.10 -6.03
N VAL A 129 15.77 10.67 -7.18
CA VAL A 129 16.38 10.96 -8.48
C VAL A 129 16.35 12.45 -8.78
N GLU A 130 15.21 13.11 -8.54
CA GLU A 130 15.06 14.56 -8.76
C GLU A 130 15.94 15.38 -7.80
N GLY A 131 16.00 14.98 -6.52
CA GLY A 131 16.74 15.68 -5.47
C GLY A 131 18.20 15.30 -5.35
N PHE A 132 18.73 14.47 -6.26
CA PHE A 132 20.09 13.94 -6.14
C PHE A 132 21.15 15.03 -6.31
N ARG A 133 22.09 15.08 -5.36
CA ARG A 133 23.13 16.10 -5.27
C ARG A 133 24.50 15.48 -5.01
N TRP A 134 25.42 15.65 -5.95
CA TRP A 134 26.80 15.12 -5.85
C TRP A 134 27.59 15.72 -4.68
N ASP A 135 27.28 16.95 -4.30
CA ASP A 135 27.89 17.68 -3.18
C ASP A 135 27.32 17.27 -1.81
N ALA A 136 26.17 16.59 -1.78
CA ALA A 136 25.46 16.18 -0.57
C ALA A 136 25.06 14.70 -0.66
N LEU A 137 26.04 13.81 -0.82
CA LEU A 137 25.79 12.38 -1.03
C LEU A 137 24.98 11.74 0.10
N LEU A 138 25.31 12.04 1.36
CA LEU A 138 24.58 11.48 2.52
C LEU A 138 23.09 11.83 2.49
N GLU A 139 22.74 13.09 2.25
CA GLU A 139 21.36 13.56 2.17
C GLU A 139 20.63 12.94 0.97
N SER A 140 21.32 12.79 -0.16
CA SER A 140 20.76 12.25 -1.40
C SER A 140 20.45 10.75 -1.29
N ILE A 141 21.30 9.97 -0.61
CA ILE A 141 21.11 8.51 -0.47
C ILE A 141 20.32 8.13 0.78
N LEU A 142 20.16 9.03 1.75
CA LEU A 142 19.47 8.77 3.01
C LEU A 142 18.06 8.18 2.81
N PRO A 143 17.19 8.71 1.92
CA PRO A 143 15.86 8.13 1.70
C PRO A 143 15.92 6.68 1.23
N LEU A 144 16.89 6.32 0.37
CA LEU A 144 17.10 4.95 -0.09
C LEU A 144 17.64 4.06 1.02
N GLY A 145 18.57 4.58 1.83
CA GLY A 145 19.09 3.86 3.00
C GLY A 145 17.99 3.53 4.02
N VAL A 146 17.13 4.50 4.31
CA VAL A 146 15.95 4.31 5.18
C VAL A 146 14.99 3.29 4.56
N LEU A 147 14.72 3.40 3.25
CA LEU A 147 13.86 2.46 2.54
C LEU A 147 14.40 1.02 2.64
N VAL A 148 15.68 0.81 2.37
CA VAL A 148 16.33 -0.50 2.50
C VAL A 148 16.24 -1.01 3.93
N PHE A 149 16.56 -0.19 4.92
CA PHE A 149 16.50 -0.58 6.34
C PHE A 149 15.10 -1.03 6.76
N LEU A 150 14.06 -0.31 6.34
CA LEU A 150 12.67 -0.64 6.70
C LEU A 150 12.15 -1.89 5.98
N TYR A 151 12.54 -2.11 4.71
CA TYR A 151 12.02 -3.20 3.89
C TYR A 151 12.86 -4.49 3.95
N LEU A 152 14.12 -4.42 4.36
CA LEU A 152 15.00 -5.59 4.45
C LEU A 152 14.42 -6.70 5.36
N PRO A 153 13.90 -6.42 6.57
CA PRO A 153 13.30 -7.45 7.41
C PRO A 153 12.09 -8.11 6.74
N ILE A 154 11.25 -7.32 6.08
CA ILE A 154 10.06 -7.79 5.37
C ILE A 154 10.48 -8.72 4.23
N ALA A 155 11.44 -8.30 3.41
CA ALA A 155 11.96 -9.10 2.31
C ALA A 155 12.53 -10.44 2.80
N GLN A 156 13.28 -10.45 3.90
CA GLN A 156 13.80 -11.67 4.52
C GLN A 156 12.69 -12.61 4.99
N LEU A 157 11.63 -12.08 5.61
CA LEU A 157 10.49 -12.87 6.05
C LEU A 157 9.73 -13.48 4.86
N THR A 158 9.50 -12.69 3.81
CA THR A 158 8.84 -13.17 2.58
C THR A 158 9.67 -14.24 1.88
N LEU A 159 11.00 -14.05 1.76
CA LEU A 159 11.90 -15.05 1.19
C LEU A 159 11.90 -16.35 1.98
N LYS A 160 11.95 -16.28 3.31
CA LYS A 160 11.87 -17.47 4.18
C LYS A 160 10.54 -18.20 4.06
N ALA A 161 9.43 -17.47 3.88
CA ALA A 161 8.11 -18.07 3.72
C ALA A 161 7.92 -18.77 2.37
N ILE A 162 8.64 -18.34 1.32
CA ILE A 162 8.55 -18.90 -0.04
C ILE A 162 9.65 -19.96 -0.29
N ALA A 163 10.71 -19.98 0.52
CA ALA A 163 11.79 -20.95 0.38
C ALA A 163 11.27 -22.40 0.50
N PRO A 164 11.73 -23.33 -0.35
CA PRO A 164 11.31 -24.73 -0.28
C PRO A 164 11.71 -25.35 1.07
N PRO A 165 10.97 -26.36 1.57
CA PRO A 165 11.31 -27.05 2.80
C PRO A 165 12.74 -27.61 2.72
N ARG A 166 13.57 -27.37 3.75
CA ARG A 166 14.89 -28.02 3.84
C ARG A 166 14.69 -29.54 3.85
N GLY A 167 15.36 -30.24 2.94
CA GLY A 167 15.23 -31.67 2.68
C GLY A 167 15.75 -32.60 3.78
N ASP A 168 15.82 -32.14 5.03
CA ASP A 168 16.61 -32.78 6.08
C ASP A 168 15.76 -33.69 6.98
N ALA A 169 14.53 -34.03 6.56
CA ALA A 169 13.55 -34.78 7.37
C ALA A 169 13.23 -36.20 6.85
N PHE A 170 14.00 -36.75 5.90
CA PHE A 170 13.77 -38.11 5.34
C PHE A 170 14.99 -39.03 5.38
N SER A 171 15.79 -38.95 6.45
CA SER A 171 16.87 -39.92 6.72
C SER A 171 16.88 -40.36 8.18
N LYS A 172 15.79 -40.98 8.62
CA LYS A 172 15.89 -41.98 9.69
C LYS A 172 15.56 -43.34 9.08
N PRO A 173 16.53 -44.26 8.94
CA PRO A 173 16.20 -45.64 8.64
C PRO A 173 15.41 -46.18 9.84
N VAL A 174 14.22 -46.72 9.56
CA VAL A 174 13.53 -47.59 10.50
C VAL A 174 14.41 -48.82 10.63
N ALA A 175 15.14 -48.93 11.75
CA ALA A 175 15.84 -50.16 12.11
C ALA A 175 14.76 -51.23 12.35
N GLN A 176 14.63 -52.17 11.43
CA GLN A 176 13.99 -53.45 11.68
C GLN A 176 15.00 -54.33 12.42
N GLY A 177 14.62 -54.78 13.62
CA GLY A 177 15.34 -55.71 14.47
C GLY A 177 14.49 -56.05 15.67
#